data_AF-A0A4Q6EKX4-F1
#
_entry.id   AF-A0A4Q6EKX4-F1
#
_cell.length_a   1.000
_cell.length_b   1.000
_cell.length_c   1.000
_cell.angle_alpha   90.00
_cell.angle_beta   90.00
_cell.angle_gamma   90.00
#
_symmetry.space_group_name_H-M   'P 1'
#
loop_
_entity.id
_entity.type
_entity.pdbx_description
1 polymer ?
#
loop_
_entity_poly.entity_id
_entity_poly.type
_entity_poly.pdbx_seq_one_letter_code
_entity_poly.pdbx_strand_id
1 'polypeptide(L)'
;MSALKSEKQLAGKLDDWVDPIAPLFFQQAYWKKVPLFVKGGPDRLEELRAAFLGLDLSALLQSAGKPDENCIRAWWLNNGRNDTRLQVQPAQALILFDADFTLYFEPKASAVLKLFEELMVGSGNPLNAAILSVFASKKGHFTPTHTDNNENFTIQLSGAKEWIVGHESAPETKKFFLEPGDMLYCPGPWAHSVRALEDSISLNLSFIKQIGKA
;
A
#
# COMPACT_ATOMS: atom_id res chain seq x y z
N MET A 1 2.44 10.81 39.88
CA MET A 1 2.73 9.58 39.13
C MET A 1 1.77 9.44 37.94
N SER A 2 1.94 10.23 36.88
CA SER A 2 0.98 10.29 35.75
C SER A 2 1.65 10.28 34.36
N ALA A 3 2.90 9.83 34.26
CA ALA A 3 3.64 9.78 32.99
C ALA A 3 3.77 8.36 32.39
N LEU A 4 3.20 7.33 33.05
CA LEU A 4 3.34 5.93 32.63
C LEU A 4 2.15 5.38 31.82
N LYS A 5 1.21 6.24 31.41
CA LYS A 5 0.11 5.84 30.52
C LYS A 5 0.39 6.06 29.02
N SER A 6 1.60 6.46 28.61
CA SER A 6 1.86 6.96 27.26
C SER A 6 2.61 6.04 26.29
N GLU A 7 3.02 4.82 26.65
CA GLU A 7 3.78 3.95 25.73
C GLU A 7 3.03 2.67 25.34
N LYS A 8 2.23 2.09 26.24
CA LYS A 8 1.55 0.81 25.99
C LYS A 8 0.27 0.88 25.16
N GLN A 9 -0.23 2.09 24.85
CA GLN A 9 -1.49 2.29 24.13
C GLN A 9 -1.32 2.66 22.65
N LEU A 10 -0.09 2.92 22.22
CA LEU A 10 0.28 3.18 20.81
C LEU A 10 0.87 1.96 20.09
N ALA A 11 1.17 0.87 20.82
CA ALA A 11 1.69 -0.38 20.29
C ALA A 11 0.58 -1.17 19.57
N GLY A 12 0.15 -0.66 18.40
CA GLY A 12 -0.58 -1.47 17.43
C GLY A 12 0.38 -2.36 16.64
N LYS A 13 -0.10 -3.00 15.56
CA LYS A 13 0.75 -3.70 14.59
C LYS A 13 1.82 -2.80 13.95
N LEU A 14 1.76 -1.47 14.13
CA LEU A 14 2.76 -0.55 13.57
C LEU A 14 4.18 -0.93 13.97
N ASP A 15 4.40 -1.36 15.21
CA ASP A 15 5.69 -1.79 15.75
C ASP A 15 6.33 -2.87 14.86
N ASP A 16 5.57 -3.91 14.52
CA ASP A 16 5.99 -5.00 13.62
C ASP A 16 6.34 -4.46 12.22
N TRP A 17 5.67 -3.40 11.79
CA TRP A 17 5.84 -2.84 10.45
C TRP A 17 7.01 -1.89 10.32
N VAL A 18 7.40 -1.21 11.41
CA VAL A 18 8.53 -0.26 11.43
C VAL A 18 9.80 -0.80 12.10
N ASP A 19 9.78 -1.98 12.71
CA ASP A 19 10.97 -2.65 13.25
C ASP A 19 12.12 -2.70 12.20
N PRO A 20 13.37 -2.34 12.54
CA PRO A 20 13.92 -2.19 13.90
C PRO A 20 13.82 -0.79 14.50
N ILE A 21 13.09 0.15 13.89
CA ILE A 21 12.95 1.50 14.47
C ILE A 21 11.74 1.57 15.42
N ALA A 22 11.91 2.27 16.53
CA ALA A 22 10.81 2.50 17.46
C ALA A 22 9.68 3.34 16.80
N PRO A 23 8.40 3.05 17.05
CA PRO A 23 7.27 3.82 16.52
C PRO A 23 7.35 5.33 16.82
N LEU A 24 7.83 5.68 18.01
CA LEU A 24 8.03 7.08 18.38
C LEU A 24 9.10 7.75 17.48
N PHE A 25 10.17 7.03 17.16
CA PHE A 25 11.19 7.53 16.23
C PHE A 25 10.64 7.63 14.81
N PHE A 26 9.83 6.66 14.37
CA PHE A 26 9.10 6.74 13.09
C PHE A 26 8.28 8.03 13.01
N GLN A 27 7.45 8.31 14.02
CA GLN A 27 6.61 9.51 14.09
C GLN A 27 7.44 10.81 14.08
N GLN A 28 8.59 10.82 14.76
CA GLN A 28 9.42 12.01 14.87
C GLN A 28 10.28 12.26 13.62
N ALA A 29 10.81 11.21 12.99
CA ALA A 29 11.81 11.35 11.93
C ALA A 29 11.24 11.16 10.51
N TYR A 30 10.23 10.31 10.33
CA TYR A 30 9.75 9.88 9.01
C TYR A 30 8.36 10.36 8.69
N TRP A 31 7.42 10.24 9.64
CA TRP A 31 6.02 10.57 9.43
C TRP A 31 5.83 11.99 8.88
N LYS A 32 5.18 12.08 7.71
CA LYS A 32 4.91 13.28 6.91
C LYS A 32 6.17 14.05 6.46
N LYS A 33 7.34 13.39 6.45
CA LYS A 33 8.63 14.04 6.19
C LYS A 33 9.38 13.35 5.06
N VAL A 34 9.77 12.09 5.27
CA VAL A 34 10.66 11.35 4.37
C VAL A 34 10.22 9.89 4.24
N PRO A 35 10.47 9.24 3.10
CA PRO A 35 10.19 7.83 2.93
C PRO A 35 11.00 6.96 3.89
N LEU A 36 10.40 5.86 4.30
CA LEU A 36 11.05 4.80 5.08
C LEU A 36 10.88 3.47 4.35
N PHE A 37 11.98 2.80 4.08
CA PHE A 37 11.98 1.41 3.64
C PHE A 37 12.36 0.52 4.83
N VAL A 38 11.57 -0.53 5.05
CA VAL A 38 11.80 -1.54 6.07
C VAL A 38 11.89 -2.90 5.39
N LYS A 39 13.04 -3.55 5.52
CA LYS A 39 13.24 -4.92 5.05
C LYS A 39 12.50 -5.86 5.99
N GLY A 40 11.66 -6.72 5.44
CA GLY A 40 10.94 -7.76 6.16
C GLY A 40 11.27 -9.15 5.64
N GLY A 41 10.80 -10.16 6.37
CA GLY A 41 10.80 -11.55 5.92
C GLY A 41 9.39 -12.05 5.60
N PRO A 42 9.27 -13.17 4.86
CA PRO A 42 7.98 -13.76 4.51
C PRO A 42 7.14 -14.16 5.73
N ASP A 43 7.77 -14.41 6.88
CA ASP A 43 7.09 -14.75 8.14
C ASP A 43 6.14 -13.63 8.61
N ARG A 44 6.45 -12.36 8.30
CA ARG A 44 5.56 -11.20 8.56
C ARG A 44 4.25 -11.27 7.79
N LEU A 45 4.20 -12.12 6.76
CA LEU A 45 3.03 -12.29 5.92
C LEU A 45 2.14 -13.45 6.34
N GLU A 46 2.47 -14.27 7.35
CA GLU A 46 1.66 -15.45 7.67
C GLU A 46 0.20 -15.08 7.99
N GLU A 47 -0.01 -14.14 8.91
CA GLU A 47 -1.34 -13.64 9.26
C GLU A 47 -2.02 -12.96 8.06
N LEU A 48 -1.24 -12.20 7.28
CA LEU A 48 -1.73 -11.51 6.08
C LEU A 48 -2.18 -12.51 5.01
N ARG A 49 -1.43 -13.58 4.76
CA ARG A 49 -1.78 -14.62 3.78
C ARG A 49 -3.08 -15.29 4.17
N ALA A 50 -3.25 -15.63 5.45
CA ALA A 50 -4.51 -16.18 5.95
C ALA A 50 -5.67 -15.18 5.78
N ALA A 51 -5.44 -13.90 6.09
CA ALA A 51 -6.44 -12.82 5.95
C ALA A 51 -6.78 -12.50 4.48
N PHE A 52 -5.83 -12.67 3.56
CA PHE A 52 -5.96 -12.39 2.13
C PHE A 52 -6.24 -13.64 1.28
N LEU A 53 -6.96 -14.62 1.83
CA LEU A 53 -7.43 -15.78 1.06
C LEU A 53 -6.26 -16.52 0.36
N GLY A 54 -5.12 -16.64 1.04
CA GLY A 54 -3.92 -17.27 0.50
C GLY A 54 -3.18 -16.45 -0.57
N LEU A 55 -3.52 -15.17 -0.74
CA LEU A 55 -3.12 -14.32 -1.87
C LEU A 55 -3.63 -14.82 -3.23
N ASP A 56 -4.70 -15.61 -3.24
CA ASP A 56 -5.36 -16.01 -4.48
C ASP A 56 -6.07 -14.80 -5.09
N LEU A 57 -5.57 -14.33 -6.24
CA LEU A 57 -6.08 -13.12 -6.88
C LEU A 57 -7.56 -13.25 -7.27
N SER A 58 -8.00 -14.43 -7.70
CA SER A 58 -9.40 -14.66 -8.06
C SER A 58 -10.31 -14.54 -6.84
N ALA A 59 -9.94 -15.17 -5.73
CA ALA A 59 -10.67 -15.09 -4.47
C ALA A 59 -10.68 -13.65 -3.92
N LEU A 60 -9.55 -12.94 -4.02
CA LEU A 60 -9.46 -11.53 -3.61
C LEU A 60 -10.37 -10.63 -4.44
N LEU A 61 -10.42 -10.80 -5.76
CA LEU A 61 -11.31 -10.04 -6.64
C LEU A 61 -12.78 -10.35 -6.36
N GLN A 62 -13.12 -11.60 -6.06
CA GLN A 62 -14.48 -11.97 -5.64
C GLN A 62 -14.87 -11.38 -4.27
N SER A 63 -13.88 -11.12 -3.41
CA SER A 63 -14.08 -10.44 -2.12
C SER A 63 -14.13 -8.92 -2.24
N ALA A 64 -13.70 -8.35 -3.37
CA ALA A 64 -13.86 -6.92 -3.63
C ALA A 64 -15.36 -6.61 -3.72
N GLY A 65 -15.76 -5.41 -3.32
CA GLY A 65 -17.17 -5.01 -3.22
C GLY A 65 -17.99 -5.15 -4.50
N LYS A 66 -19.28 -4.78 -4.39
CA LYS A 66 -20.17 -4.90 -5.54
C LYS A 66 -19.71 -3.95 -6.66
N PRO A 67 -20.01 -4.27 -7.92
CA PRO A 67 -19.43 -3.54 -9.05
C PRO A 67 -19.91 -2.11 -9.20
N ASP A 68 -21.06 -1.77 -8.62
CA ASP A 68 -21.60 -0.41 -8.50
C ASP A 68 -20.86 0.44 -7.46
N GLU A 69 -19.97 -0.15 -6.66
CA GLU A 69 -19.19 0.54 -5.63
C GLU A 69 -17.78 0.96 -6.11
N ASN A 70 -17.49 0.93 -7.43
CA ASN A 70 -16.18 1.31 -8.00
C ASN A 70 -14.98 0.53 -7.45
N CYS A 71 -15.19 -0.71 -6.99
CA CYS A 71 -14.20 -1.44 -6.21
C CYS A 71 -13.03 -2.00 -7.01
N ILE A 72 -13.17 -2.30 -8.31
CA ILE A 72 -12.09 -2.90 -9.13
C ILE A 72 -11.83 -2.04 -10.36
N ARG A 73 -10.57 -1.68 -10.56
CA ARG A 73 -10.08 -0.86 -11.68
C ARG A 73 -8.94 -1.59 -12.37
N ALA A 74 -8.99 -1.69 -13.69
CA ALA A 74 -7.91 -2.21 -14.52
C ALA A 74 -7.23 -1.03 -15.23
N TRP A 75 -5.92 -0.90 -15.05
CA TRP A 75 -5.10 0.20 -15.56
C TRP A 75 -4.14 -0.32 -16.62
N TRP A 76 -3.91 0.48 -17.65
CA TRP A 76 -2.91 0.20 -18.68
C TRP A 76 -2.20 1.47 -19.09
N LEU A 77 -1.02 1.29 -19.66
CA LEU A 77 -0.26 2.37 -20.26
C LEU A 77 -0.81 2.64 -21.66
N ASN A 78 -1.33 3.85 -21.87
CA ASN A 78 -1.67 4.34 -23.21
C ASN A 78 -0.67 5.43 -23.61
N ASN A 79 0.27 5.11 -24.51
CA ASN A 79 1.29 6.05 -25.00
C ASN A 79 2.08 6.74 -23.85
N GLY A 80 2.41 5.99 -22.80
CA GLY A 80 3.14 6.51 -21.64
C GLY A 80 2.29 7.29 -20.62
N ARG A 81 0.98 7.39 -20.81
CA ARG A 81 0.05 7.92 -19.79
C ARG A 81 -0.60 6.79 -19.00
N ASN A 82 -0.71 7.00 -17.69
CA ASN A 82 -1.28 6.05 -16.73
C ASN A 82 -2.71 6.42 -16.30
N ASP A 83 -3.36 7.34 -17.01
CA ASP A 83 -4.70 7.84 -16.69
C ASP A 83 -5.82 6.95 -17.25
N THR A 84 -5.48 5.94 -18.04
CA THR A 84 -6.50 5.10 -18.67
C THR A 84 -6.86 3.93 -17.75
N ARG A 85 -8.12 3.93 -17.31
CA ARG A 85 -8.67 2.95 -16.38
C ARG A 85 -10.07 2.52 -16.78
N LEU A 86 -10.36 1.23 -16.61
CA LEU A 86 -11.70 0.67 -16.74
C LEU A 86 -12.16 0.13 -15.39
N GLN A 87 -13.41 0.36 -15.06
CA GLN A 87 -14.07 -0.33 -13.97
C GLN A 87 -14.61 -1.65 -14.48
N VAL A 88 -14.34 -2.72 -13.74
CA VAL A 88 -14.57 -4.08 -14.23
C VAL A 88 -15.11 -5.01 -13.15
N GLN A 89 -15.79 -6.06 -13.61
CA GLN A 89 -16.22 -7.18 -12.80
C GLN A 89 -15.03 -8.10 -12.44
N PRO A 90 -15.10 -8.89 -11.36
CA PRO A 90 -14.04 -9.85 -11.01
C PRO A 90 -13.60 -10.75 -12.18
N ALA A 91 -14.56 -11.31 -12.93
CA ALA A 91 -14.25 -12.17 -14.08
C ALA A 91 -13.55 -11.41 -15.22
N GLN A 92 -13.94 -10.15 -15.46
CA GLN A 92 -13.30 -9.28 -16.46
C GLN A 92 -11.91 -8.84 -16.01
N ALA A 93 -11.72 -8.60 -14.71
CA ALA A 93 -10.45 -8.20 -14.13
C ALA A 93 -9.37 -9.27 -14.35
N LEU A 94 -9.70 -10.56 -14.18
CA LEU A 94 -8.76 -11.65 -14.46
C LEU A 94 -8.33 -11.68 -15.93
N ILE A 95 -9.29 -11.53 -16.86
CA ILE A 95 -8.99 -11.46 -18.30
C ILE A 95 -8.06 -10.30 -18.62
N LEU A 96 -8.29 -9.13 -18.03
CA LEU A 96 -7.44 -7.94 -18.25
C LEU A 96 -6.07 -8.07 -17.57
N PHE A 97 -5.99 -8.72 -16.42
CA PHE A 97 -4.72 -9.03 -15.76
C PHE A 97 -3.85 -9.95 -16.61
N ASP A 98 -4.45 -10.96 -17.25
CA ASP A 98 -3.77 -11.82 -18.21
C ASP A 98 -3.37 -11.08 -19.50
N ALA A 99 -3.99 -9.92 -19.76
CA ALA A 99 -3.63 -9.00 -20.84
C ALA A 99 -2.71 -7.85 -20.39
N ASP A 100 -1.94 -8.05 -19.30
CA ASP A 100 -0.94 -7.13 -18.74
C ASP A 100 -1.46 -5.82 -18.12
N PHE A 101 -2.76 -5.75 -17.81
CA PHE A 101 -3.31 -4.64 -17.03
C PHE A 101 -2.91 -4.76 -15.56
N THR A 102 -2.65 -3.63 -14.90
CA THR A 102 -2.58 -3.59 -13.44
C THR A 102 -3.97 -3.52 -12.87
N LEU A 103 -4.26 -4.38 -11.90
CA LEU A 103 -5.50 -4.31 -11.14
C LEU A 103 -5.27 -3.49 -9.87
N TYR A 104 -6.17 -2.55 -9.63
CA TYR A 104 -6.31 -1.78 -8.41
C TYR A 104 -7.69 -2.08 -7.82
N PHE A 105 -7.76 -2.50 -6.56
CA PHE A 105 -9.05 -2.73 -5.91
C PHE A 105 -9.02 -2.62 -4.39
N GLU A 106 -10.19 -2.44 -3.78
CA GLU A 106 -10.35 -2.36 -2.32
C GLU A 106 -10.94 -3.69 -1.81
N PRO A 107 -10.15 -4.53 -1.09
CA PRO A 107 -10.65 -5.81 -0.59
C PRO A 107 -11.59 -5.61 0.60
N LYS A 108 -12.66 -6.41 0.72
CA LYS A 108 -13.57 -6.37 1.88
C LYS A 108 -13.31 -7.47 2.92
N ALA A 109 -12.14 -8.10 2.89
CA ALA A 109 -11.80 -9.15 3.84
C ALA A 109 -11.68 -8.60 5.27
N SER A 110 -12.50 -9.09 6.20
CA SER A 110 -12.66 -8.56 7.56
C SER A 110 -11.36 -8.55 8.38
N ALA A 111 -10.52 -9.57 8.22
CA ALA A 111 -9.22 -9.64 8.87
C ALA A 111 -8.25 -8.54 8.37
N VAL A 112 -8.44 -8.09 7.14
CA VAL A 112 -7.63 -7.02 6.54
C VAL A 112 -8.07 -5.65 7.06
N LEU A 113 -9.37 -5.45 7.22
CA LEU A 113 -9.92 -4.27 7.90
C LEU A 113 -9.41 -4.19 9.34
N LYS A 114 -9.28 -5.33 10.04
CA LYS A 114 -8.70 -5.38 11.38
C LYS A 114 -7.21 -4.98 11.41
N LEU A 115 -6.37 -5.52 10.52
CA LEU A 115 -4.97 -5.09 10.44
C LEU A 115 -4.87 -3.60 10.11
N PHE A 116 -5.72 -3.12 9.20
CA PHE A 116 -5.81 -1.72 8.85
C PHE A 116 -6.17 -0.87 10.08
N GLU A 117 -7.20 -1.24 10.84
CA GLU A 117 -7.56 -0.60 12.11
C GLU A 117 -6.38 -0.56 13.11
N GLU A 118 -5.65 -1.66 13.25
CA GLU A 118 -4.50 -1.75 14.16
C GLU A 118 -3.33 -0.85 13.73
N LEU A 119 -3.05 -0.77 12.43
CA LEU A 119 -2.07 0.16 11.86
C LEU A 119 -2.51 1.63 12.02
N MET A 120 -3.79 1.91 11.81
CA MET A 120 -4.37 3.24 12.02
C MET A 120 -4.20 3.71 13.46
N VAL A 121 -4.53 2.87 14.43
CA VAL A 121 -4.38 3.15 15.87
C VAL A 121 -2.92 3.47 16.19
N GLY A 122 -1.97 2.65 15.74
CA GLY A 122 -0.54 2.89 15.98
C GLY A 122 -0.02 4.19 15.34
N SER A 123 -0.60 4.60 14.20
CA SER A 123 -0.21 5.84 13.51
C SER A 123 -0.76 7.12 14.17
N GLY A 124 -1.73 7.00 15.09
CA GLY A 124 -2.43 8.14 15.68
C GLY A 124 -3.39 8.88 14.73
N ASN A 125 -3.81 8.27 13.61
CA ASN A 125 -4.80 8.85 12.70
C ASN A 125 -6.22 8.29 12.96
N PRO A 126 -7.27 9.11 12.80
CA PRO A 126 -8.65 8.67 12.95
C PRO A 126 -9.06 7.70 11.83
N LEU A 127 -9.82 6.65 12.20
CA LEU A 127 -10.29 5.55 11.34
C LEU A 127 -11.04 5.97 10.07
N ASN A 128 -11.51 7.22 9.96
CA ASN A 128 -12.34 7.70 8.86
C ASN A 128 -11.55 8.30 7.68
N ALA A 129 -10.22 8.26 7.70
CA ALA A 129 -9.39 8.99 6.74
C ALA A 129 -8.41 8.11 5.96
N ALA A 130 -8.63 6.80 5.83
CA ALA A 130 -7.72 5.97 5.06
C ALA A 130 -8.43 4.99 4.13
N ILE A 131 -7.74 4.62 3.05
CA ILE A 131 -8.18 3.66 2.05
C ILE A 131 -7.18 2.52 2.02
N LEU A 132 -7.71 1.31 2.04
CA LEU A 132 -6.94 0.10 1.84
C LEU A 132 -7.11 -0.38 0.40
N SER A 133 -6.00 -0.54 -0.32
CA SER A 133 -6.02 -0.94 -1.74
C SER A 133 -5.00 -2.03 -2.05
N VAL A 134 -5.36 -2.92 -2.96
CA VAL A 134 -4.49 -3.97 -3.50
C VAL A 134 -4.09 -3.59 -4.92
N PHE A 135 -2.81 -3.77 -5.24
CA PHE A 135 -2.26 -3.60 -6.57
C PHE A 135 -1.68 -4.93 -7.05
N ALA A 136 -2.30 -5.52 -8.07
CA ALA A 136 -1.79 -6.71 -8.76
C ALA A 136 -1.28 -6.33 -10.15
N SER A 137 -0.04 -6.70 -10.48
CA SER A 137 0.60 -6.37 -11.77
C SER A 137 1.39 -7.56 -12.31
N LYS A 138 1.37 -7.74 -13.64
CA LYS A 138 2.27 -8.67 -14.34
C LYS A 138 3.70 -8.13 -14.39
N LYS A 139 4.67 -9.04 -14.50
CA LYS A 139 6.08 -8.69 -14.72
C LYS A 139 6.23 -7.70 -15.89
N GLY A 140 7.03 -6.67 -15.68
CA GLY A 140 7.34 -5.65 -16.69
C GLY A 140 6.38 -4.46 -16.71
N HIS A 141 5.20 -4.57 -16.09
CA HIS A 141 4.29 -3.45 -15.96
C HIS A 141 4.95 -2.30 -15.18
N PHE A 142 4.68 -1.07 -15.63
CA PHE A 142 5.27 0.14 -15.09
C PHE A 142 4.21 1.19 -14.78
N THR A 143 4.25 1.72 -13.57
CA THR A 143 3.52 2.91 -13.15
C THR A 143 4.46 4.11 -13.27
N PRO A 144 4.20 5.07 -14.19
CA PRO A 144 5.02 6.27 -14.37
C PRO A 144 5.09 7.13 -13.11
N THR A 145 6.09 8.00 -13.11
CA THR A 145 6.34 8.92 -12.01
C THR A 145 5.13 9.84 -11.78
N HIS A 146 4.64 9.84 -10.54
CA HIS A 146 3.56 10.72 -10.07
C HIS A 146 3.76 11.04 -8.58
N THR A 147 2.97 11.98 -8.08
CA THR A 147 2.91 12.35 -6.67
C THR A 147 1.50 12.12 -6.14
N ASP A 148 1.40 11.57 -4.94
CA ASP A 148 0.16 11.53 -4.18
C ASP A 148 0.16 12.60 -3.08
N ASN A 149 -1.02 12.99 -2.63
CA ASN A 149 -1.18 13.87 -1.45
C ASN A 149 -1.36 13.09 -0.13
N ASN A 150 -1.31 11.76 -0.20
CA ASN A 150 -1.63 10.84 0.90
C ASN A 150 -0.35 10.34 1.59
N GLU A 151 -0.51 9.80 2.78
CA GLU A 151 0.53 9.00 3.43
C GLU A 151 0.33 7.53 3.06
N ASN A 152 1.29 6.92 2.37
CA ASN A 152 1.14 5.56 1.87
C ASN A 152 2.06 4.59 2.62
N PHE A 153 1.52 3.50 3.14
CA PHE A 153 2.28 2.32 3.53
C PHE A 153 2.01 1.20 2.52
N THR A 154 3.00 0.89 1.70
CA THR A 154 2.97 -0.24 0.78
C THR A 154 3.64 -1.44 1.43
N ILE A 155 2.95 -2.58 1.46
CA ILE A 155 3.47 -3.88 1.90
C ILE A 155 3.48 -4.82 0.70
N GLN A 156 4.62 -5.43 0.41
CA GLN A 156 4.73 -6.39 -0.68
C GLN A 156 4.26 -7.78 -0.22
N LEU A 157 3.26 -8.35 -0.90
CA LEU A 157 2.65 -9.62 -0.49
C LEU A 157 3.18 -10.81 -1.30
N SER A 158 3.40 -10.64 -2.60
CA SER A 158 3.95 -11.66 -3.50
C SER A 158 4.73 -11.03 -4.65
N GLY A 159 5.67 -11.77 -5.22
CA GLY A 159 6.57 -11.27 -6.27
C GLY A 159 7.43 -10.11 -5.82
N ALA A 160 8.01 -9.38 -6.77
CA ALA A 160 8.90 -8.26 -6.51
C ALA A 160 8.56 -7.01 -7.31
N LYS A 161 8.82 -5.83 -6.72
CA LYS A 161 8.66 -4.51 -7.35
C LYS A 161 9.88 -3.63 -7.12
N GLU A 162 10.33 -2.95 -8.17
CA GLU A 162 11.26 -1.82 -8.07
C GLU A 162 10.47 -0.53 -7.87
N TRP A 163 10.82 0.24 -6.85
CA TRP A 163 10.29 1.56 -6.57
C TRP A 163 11.40 2.59 -6.75
N ILE A 164 11.11 3.65 -7.50
CA ILE A 164 11.98 4.83 -7.60
C ILE A 164 11.24 5.97 -6.94
N VAL A 165 11.84 6.58 -5.91
CA VAL A 165 11.22 7.62 -5.08
C VAL A 165 12.12 8.85 -5.07
N GLY A 166 11.55 10.03 -5.31
CA GLY A 166 12.26 11.32 -5.30
C GLY A 166 11.42 12.42 -4.66
N HIS A 167 12.07 13.53 -4.31
CA HIS A 167 11.39 14.73 -3.84
C HIS A 167 11.72 15.88 -4.76
N GLU A 168 10.77 16.78 -5.02
CA GLU A 168 11.02 17.93 -5.92
C GLU A 168 12.20 18.80 -5.45
N SER A 169 12.42 18.87 -4.13
CA SER A 169 13.53 19.63 -3.54
C SER A 169 14.86 18.86 -3.46
N ALA A 170 14.92 17.61 -3.93
CA ALA A 170 16.11 16.77 -3.87
C ALA A 170 16.44 16.23 -5.27
N PRO A 171 17.63 16.50 -5.82
CA PRO A 171 17.98 16.08 -7.17
C PRO A 171 18.16 14.56 -7.30
N GLU A 172 18.37 13.86 -6.19
CA GLU A 172 18.61 12.42 -6.17
C GLU A 172 17.32 11.63 -5.91
N THR A 173 17.14 10.56 -6.69
CA THR A 173 16.11 9.55 -6.45
C THR A 173 16.69 8.37 -5.70
N LYS A 174 15.89 7.77 -4.82
CA LYS A 174 16.20 6.52 -4.12
C LYS A 174 15.50 5.37 -4.83
N LYS A 175 16.21 4.25 -4.94
CA LYS A 175 15.66 3.00 -5.46
C LYS A 175 15.45 2.00 -4.34
N PHE A 176 14.29 1.38 -4.31
CA PHE A 176 13.94 0.32 -3.36
C PHE A 176 13.48 -0.92 -4.12
N PHE A 177 13.92 -2.09 -3.69
CA PHE A 177 13.48 -3.38 -4.23
C PHE A 177 12.65 -4.06 -3.16
N LEU A 178 11.35 -4.14 -3.38
CA LEU A 178 10.41 -4.73 -2.45
C LEU A 178 10.19 -6.19 -2.83
N GLU A 179 10.41 -7.06 -1.85
CA GLU A 179 10.14 -8.51 -1.86
C GLU A 179 9.09 -8.85 -0.80
N PRO A 180 8.49 -10.05 -0.81
CA PRO A 180 7.41 -10.40 0.12
C PRO A 180 7.81 -10.18 1.59
N GLY A 181 7.04 -9.33 2.28
CA GLY A 181 7.27 -8.94 3.69
C GLY A 181 7.87 -7.55 3.86
N ASP A 182 8.46 -6.98 2.80
CA ASP A 182 9.00 -5.62 2.83
C ASP A 182 7.87 -4.58 2.92
N MET A 183 8.19 -3.46 3.57
CA MET A 183 7.31 -2.30 3.69
C MET A 183 8.01 -1.03 3.22
N LEU A 184 7.31 -0.22 2.44
CA LEU A 184 7.70 1.12 2.06
C LEU A 184 6.64 2.12 2.52
N TYR A 185 7.03 2.99 3.42
CA TYR A 185 6.29 4.19 3.75
C TYR A 185 6.75 5.34 2.84
N CYS A 186 5.80 5.98 2.16
CA CYS A 186 6.04 7.09 1.25
C CYS A 186 5.05 8.24 1.55
N PRO A 187 5.52 9.36 2.14
CA PRO A 187 4.67 10.52 2.40
C PRO A 187 4.37 11.31 1.11
N GLY A 188 3.21 11.96 1.05
CA GLY A 188 2.95 12.98 0.03
C GLY A 188 3.65 14.30 0.37
N PRO A 189 4.27 15.02 -0.59
CA PRO A 189 4.21 14.82 -2.04
C PRO A 189 5.49 14.20 -2.63
N TRP A 190 5.97 13.06 -2.13
CA TRP A 190 7.13 12.41 -2.74
C TRP A 190 6.75 11.75 -4.08
N ALA A 191 7.48 12.14 -5.13
CA ALA A 191 7.31 11.59 -6.47
C ALA A 191 7.79 10.14 -6.49
N HIS A 192 7.04 9.25 -7.11
CA HIS A 192 7.41 7.85 -7.18
C HIS A 192 6.93 7.17 -8.46
N SER A 193 7.67 6.15 -8.89
CA SER A 193 7.32 5.25 -9.99
C SER A 193 7.60 3.81 -9.56
N VAL A 194 6.89 2.86 -10.18
CA VAL A 194 6.92 1.47 -9.77
C VAL A 194 7.03 0.57 -10.99
N ARG A 195 7.89 -0.43 -10.93
CA ARG A 195 8.00 -1.49 -11.94
C ARG A 195 7.82 -2.85 -11.29
N ALA A 196 6.90 -3.65 -11.81
CA ALA A 196 6.80 -5.05 -11.43
C ALA A 196 7.98 -5.83 -12.02
N LEU A 197 8.81 -6.43 -11.16
CA LEU A 197 9.93 -7.29 -11.58
C LEU A 197 9.48 -8.74 -11.77
N GLU A 198 8.38 -9.09 -11.13
CA GLU A 198 7.66 -10.36 -11.23
C GLU A 198 6.15 -10.09 -11.23
N ASP A 199 5.36 -11.11 -11.55
CA ASP A 199 3.92 -11.10 -11.25
C ASP A 199 3.76 -10.88 -9.75
N SER A 200 3.11 -9.79 -9.37
CA SER A 200 3.23 -9.26 -8.00
C SER A 200 1.93 -8.71 -7.47
N ILE A 201 1.75 -8.88 -6.16
CA ILE A 201 0.64 -8.31 -5.39
C ILE A 201 1.23 -7.49 -4.24
N SER A 202 0.77 -6.25 -4.09
CA SER A 202 1.09 -5.40 -2.94
C SER A 202 -0.18 -4.82 -2.33
N LEU A 203 -0.15 -4.65 -1.01
CA LEU A 203 -1.16 -3.92 -0.26
C LEU A 203 -0.69 -2.48 -0.07
N ASN A 204 -1.59 -1.51 -0.15
CA ASN A 204 -1.30 -0.12 0.16
C ASN A 204 -2.36 0.44 1.10
N LEU A 205 -1.90 0.95 2.25
CA LEU A 205 -2.69 1.73 3.19
C LEU A 205 -2.43 3.20 2.94
N SER A 206 -3.42 3.89 2.39
CA SER A 206 -3.35 5.30 2.01
C SER A 206 -4.13 6.16 2.99
N PHE A 207 -3.45 6.93 3.82
CA PHE A 207 -4.07 7.90 4.73
C PHE A 207 -4.27 9.22 3.99
N ILE A 208 -5.52 9.56 3.77
CA ILE A 208 -5.95 10.80 3.12
C ILE A 208 -5.74 11.94 4.11
N LYS A 209 -5.04 13.00 3.67
CA LYS A 209 -5.03 14.25 4.42
C LYS A 209 -6.46 14.76 4.53
N GLN A 210 -6.98 14.84 5.77
CA GLN A 210 -8.18 15.64 6.01
C GLN A 210 -7.85 17.07 5.56
N ILE A 211 -8.48 17.51 4.47
CA ILE A 211 -8.51 18.93 4.14
C ILE A 211 -9.31 19.55 5.27
N GLY A 212 -8.63 20.28 6.16
CA GLY A 212 -9.32 21.04 7.19
C GLY A 212 -10.41 21.86 6.51
N LYS A 213 -11.66 21.69 6.94
CA LYS A 213 -12.65 22.74 6.68
C LYS A 213 -12.09 23.97 7.38
N ALA A 214 -11.71 24.96 6.57
CA ALA A 214 -11.43 26.31 7.05
C ALA A 214 -12.65 26.86 7.78
#